data_AF-A0A9W7YRE0-F1
#
_entry.id   AF-A0A9W7YRE0-F1
#
_cell.length_a   1.000
_cell.length_b   1.000
_cell.length_c   1.000
_cell.angle_alpha   90.00
_cell.angle_beta   90.00
_cell.angle_gamma   90.00
#
_symmetry.space_group_name_H-M   'P 1'
#
loop_
_entity.id
_entity.type
_entity.pdbx_description
1 polymer ?
#
loop_
_entity_poly.entity_id
_entity_poly.type
_entity_poly.pdbx_seq_one_letter_code
_entity_poly.pdbx_strand_id
1 'polypeptide(L)' 'MGRKKIKIQTIKDERNRQVTFLKRKAGLLKKAYELSVLCDSEIAVVIFSSQNKLV' A
#
# COMPACT_ATOMS: atom_id res chain seq x y z
N MET A 1 17.10 -2.09 12.91
CA MET A 1 17.57 -2.16 11.51
C MET A 1 16.73 -1.20 10.66
N GLY A 2 17.38 -0.32 9.87
CA GLY A 2 16.70 0.72 9.09
C GLY A 2 16.04 0.23 7.79
N ARG A 3 15.50 1.17 7.02
CA ARG A 3 14.85 0.90 5.73
C ARG A 3 15.88 0.45 4.70
N LYS A 4 15.74 -0.78 4.19
CA LYS A 4 16.56 -1.28 3.06
C LYS A 4 15.92 -0.92 1.72
N LYS A 5 16.74 -0.54 0.74
CA LYS A 5 16.29 -0.35 -0.65
C LYS A 5 15.95 -1.72 -1.25
N ILE A 6 14.81 -1.84 -1.93
CA ILE A 6 14.36 -3.05 -2.64
C ILE A 6 14.17 -2.73 -4.13
N LYS A 7 14.33 -3.73 -5.00
CA LYS A 7 13.98 -3.60 -6.42
C LYS A 7 12.45 -3.51 -6.58
N ILE A 8 11.99 -2.72 -7.56
CA ILE A 8 10.55 -2.64 -7.90
C ILE A 8 10.22 -3.80 -8.84
N GLN A 9 9.92 -4.95 -8.23
CA GLN A 9 9.53 -6.19 -8.89
C GLN A 9 8.68 -7.02 -7.91
N THR A 10 7.99 -8.05 -8.41
CA THR A 10 7.22 -8.96 -7.55
C THR A 10 8.12 -9.60 -6.48
N ILE A 11 7.72 -9.48 -5.22
CA ILE A 11 8.42 -10.08 -4.08
C ILE A 11 8.10 -11.58 -4.06
N LYS A 12 9.12 -12.42 -4.26
CA LYS A 12 8.94 -13.89 -4.31
C LYS A 12 8.62 -14.47 -2.93
N ASP A 13 9.34 -14.05 -1.91
CA ASP A 13 9.11 -14.45 -0.52
C ASP A 13 7.72 -14.00 -0.05
N GLU A 14 6.88 -14.97 0.30
CA GLU A 14 5.48 -14.72 0.63
C GLU A 14 5.31 -13.90 1.90
N ARG A 15 6.07 -14.19 2.96
CA ARG A 15 5.99 -13.47 4.23
C ARG A 15 6.38 -12.00 4.04
N ASN A 16 7.48 -11.75 3.34
CA ASN A 16 7.92 -10.40 3.01
C ASN A 16 6.93 -9.68 2.10
N ARG A 17 6.32 -10.39 1.14
CA ARG A 17 5.27 -9.84 0.27
C ARG A 17 4.05 -9.41 1.08
N GLN A 18 3.54 -10.26 1.98
CA GLN A 18 2.40 -9.97 2.85
C GLN A 18 2.68 -8.77 3.77
N VAL A 19 3.82 -8.77 4.46
CA VAL A 19 4.21 -7.65 5.35
C VAL A 19 4.40 -6.35 4.56
N THR A 20 5.01 -6.42 3.37
CA THR A 20 5.20 -5.25 2.50
C THR A 20 3.87 -4.72 1.99
N PHE A 21 2.94 -5.60 1.60
CA PHE A 21 1.59 -5.24 1.17
C PHE A 21 0.87 -4.48 2.28
N LEU A 22 0.82 -5.01 3.50
CA LEU A 22 0.16 -4.35 4.63
C LEU A 22 0.74 -2.96 4.92
N LYS A 23 2.08 -2.83 4.95
CA LYS A 23 2.75 -1.55 5.22
C LYS A 23 2.54 -0.53 4.10
N ARG A 24 2.63 -0.95 2.83
CA ARG A 24 2.44 -0.05 1.68
C ARG A 24 0.98 0.36 1.51
N LYS A 25 0.04 -0.56 1.73
CA LYS A 25 -1.40 -0.28 1.72
C LYS A 25 -1.75 0.80 2.72
N ALA A 26 -1.29 0.67 3.97
CA ALA A 26 -1.50 1.68 5.00
C ALA A 26 -0.90 3.05 4.61
N GLY A 27 0.32 3.06 4.08
CA GLY A 27 0.95 4.30 3.59
C GLY A 27 0.22 4.96 2.42
N LEU A 28 -0.31 4.16 1.48
CA LEU A 28 -1.09 4.65 0.34
C LEU A 28 -2.41 5.28 0.80
N LEU A 29 -3.16 4.59 1.67
CA LEU A 29 -4.42 5.10 2.22
C LEU A 29 -4.19 6.42 2.99
N LYS A 30 -3.11 6.50 3.79
CA LYS A 30 -2.73 7.74 4.47
C LYS A 30 -2.49 8.88 3.49
N LYS A 31 -1.81 8.61 2.37
CA LYS A 31 -1.52 9.62 1.35
C LYS A 31 -2.77 10.05 0.59
N ALA A 32 -3.67 9.12 0.27
CA ALA A 32 -4.96 9.44 -0.34
C ALA A 32 -5.80 10.35 0.59
N TYR A 33 -5.86 10.01 1.88
CA TYR A 33 -6.53 10.84 2.89
C TYR A 33 -5.90 12.23 3.01
N GLU A 34 -4.57 12.32 3.15
CA GLU A 34 -3.84 13.60 3.23
C GLU A 34 -4.15 14.47 2.00
N LEU A 35 -4.12 13.89 0.80
CA LEU A 35 -4.40 14.62 -0.44
C LEU A 35 -5.85 15.11 -0.51
N SER A 36 -6.81 14.26 -0.12
CA SER A 36 -8.23 14.61 -0.09
C SER A 36 -8.48 15.82 0.81
N VAL A 37 -7.90 15.84 2.01
CA VAL A 37 -8.06 16.95 2.97
C VAL A 37 -7.31 18.22 2.53
N LEU A 38 -6.08 18.08 2.03
CA LEU A 38 -5.25 19.23 1.67
C LEU A 38 -5.75 19.96 0.42
N CYS A 39 -6.39 19.25 -0.50
CA CYS A 39 -6.79 19.77 -1.80
C CYS A 39 -8.30 19.77 -2.02
N ASP A 40 -9.09 19.46 -0.99
CA ASP A 40 -10.56 19.38 -1.05
C ASP A 40 -11.05 18.52 -2.23
N SER A 41 -10.48 17.32 -2.36
CA SER A 41 -10.75 16.41 -3.48
C SER A 41 -11.38 15.11 -2.99
N GLU A 42 -12.41 14.65 -3.71
CA GLU A 42 -12.92 13.29 -3.56
C GLU A 42 -11.93 12.29 -4.18
N ILE A 43 -11.52 11.27 -3.41
CA ILE A 43 -10.53 10.28 -3.84
C ILE A 43 -11.02 8.88 -3.47
N ALA A 44 -10.97 7.97 -4.44
CA ALA A 44 -11.22 6.55 -4.24
C ALA A 44 -9.95 5.73 -4.51
N VAL A 45 -9.67 4.76 -3.65
CA VAL A 45 -8.57 3.79 -3.82
C VAL A 45 -9.17 2.39 -3.76
N VAL A 46 -8.87 1.56 -4.76
CA VAL A 46 -9.37 0.18 -4.86
C VAL A 46 -8.20 -0.79 -4.93
N ILE A 47 -8.10 -1.72 -3.99
CA ILE A 47 -7.00 -2.68 -3.91
C ILE A 47 -7.55 -4.12 -3.86
N PHE A 48 -7.15 -4.92 -4.84
CA PHE A 48 -7.43 -6.35 -4.84
C PHE A 48 -6.23 -7.11 -4.27
N SER A 49 -6.47 -7.89 -3.23
CA SER A 49 -5.48 -8.85 -2.73
C SER A 49 -5.70 -10.22 -3.36
N SER A 50 -4.66 -11.05 -3.39
CA SER A 50 -4.75 -12.45 -3.86
C SER A 50 -5.69 -13.32 -3.03
N GLN A 51 -6.17 -12.84 -1.87
CA GLN A 51 -7.17 -13.51 -1.04
C GLN A 51 -8.61 -13.09 -1.40
N ASN A 52 -8.82 -12.41 -2.54
CA ASN A 52 -10.11 -11.86 -2.97
C ASN A 52 -10.80 -10.96 -1.93
N LYS A 53 -10.04 -10.39 -1.00
CA LYS A 53 -10.54 -9.35 -0.10
C LYS A 53 -10.36 -8.00 -0.78
N LEU A 54 -11.47 -7.31 -0.96
CA LEU A 54 -11.55 -5.90 -1.34
C LEU A 54 -11.22 -5.06 -0.10
N VAL A 55 -10.20 -4.20 -0.21
CA VAL A 55 -9.77 -3.30 0.88
C VAL A 55 -9.35 -1.94 0.33
#